data_AF-A0A973D5H1-F1
#
_entry.id   AF-A0A973D5H1-F1
#
_cell.length_a   1.000
_cell.length_b   1.000
_cell.length_c   1.000
_cell.angle_alpha   90.00
_cell.angle_beta   90.00
_cell.angle_gamma   90.00
#
_symmetry.space_group_name_H-M   'P 1'
#
loop_
_entity.id
_entity.type
_entity.pdbx_description
1 polymer ?
#
loop_
_entity_poly.entity_id
_entity_poly.type
_entity_poly.pdbx_seq_one_letter_code
_entity_poly.pdbx_strand_id
1 'polypeptide(L)'
;MSLSGFLWQGYRQWRLRSRARRILRDLFHQPDRLQGTSLKPVHFGRCDIVEVEESADEVRSITFEILRHPRPHPFSRQYHLVAERWIVLVPHGKPQRCGSVNLSRLQGGDGEPPGSFP
;
A
#
# COMPACT_ATOMS: atom_id res chain seq x y z
N MET A 1 -2.72 -32.70 7.81
CA MET A 1 -1.88 -31.50 8.02
C MET A 1 -2.05 -31.09 9.49
N SER A 2 -0.94 -30.91 10.22
CA SER A 2 -0.97 -30.68 11.68
C SER A 2 -1.36 -29.23 12.03
N LEU A 3 -2.17 -29.04 13.07
CA LEU A 3 -2.49 -27.74 13.69
C LEU A 3 -1.23 -26.93 14.04
N SER A 4 -0.14 -27.58 14.42
CA SER A 4 1.15 -26.93 14.71
C SER A 4 1.81 -26.30 13.48
N GLY A 5 1.63 -26.90 12.29
CA GLY A 5 2.13 -26.33 11.03
C GLY A 5 1.39 -25.06 10.61
N PHE A 6 0.08 -25.00 10.85
CA PHE A 6 -0.74 -23.81 10.56
C PHE A 6 -0.39 -22.63 11.47
N LEU A 7 -0.18 -22.89 12.77
CA LEU A 7 0.22 -21.85 13.72
C LEU A 7 1.62 -21.29 13.40
N TRP A 8 2.56 -22.16 13.02
CA TRP A 8 3.90 -21.75 12.62
C TRP A 8 3.90 -20.88 11.35
N GLN A 9 3.10 -21.28 10.35
CA GLN A 9 2.96 -20.52 9.11
C GLN A 9 2.28 -19.16 9.33
N GLY A 10 1.26 -19.09 10.19
CA GLY A 10 0.62 -17.85 10.59
C GLY A 10 1.57 -16.90 11.33
N TYR A 11 2.37 -17.42 12.27
CA TYR A 11 3.38 -16.64 12.99
C TYR A 11 4.45 -16.10 12.03
N ARG A 12 4.94 -16.93 11.11
CA ARG A 12 5.93 -16.52 10.09
C ARG A 12 5.39 -15.39 9.22
N GLN A 13 4.15 -15.51 8.74
CA GLN A 13 3.50 -14.48 7.93
C GLN A 13 3.29 -13.18 8.70
N TRP A 14 2.87 -13.27 9.97
CA TRP A 14 2.72 -12.10 10.85
C TRP A 14 4.06 -11.38 11.08
N ARG A 15 5.13 -12.15 11.34
CA ARG A 15 6.48 -11.60 11.54
C ARG A 15 7.00 -10.91 10.28
N LEU A 16 6.78 -11.51 9.11
CA LEU A 16 7.16 -10.92 7.82
C LEU A 16 6.41 -9.61 7.54
N ARG A 17 5.09 -9.59 7.71
CA ARG A 17 4.29 -8.37 7.54
C ARG A 17 4.70 -7.28 8.53
N SER A 18 5.02 -7.65 9.77
CA SER A 18 5.51 -6.71 10.78
C SER A 18 6.86 -6.10 10.38
N ARG A 19 7.79 -6.91 9.87
CA ARG A 19 9.09 -6.45 9.35
C ARG A 19 8.92 -5.53 8.14
N ALA A 20 8.10 -5.94 7.17
CA ALA A 20 7.79 -5.13 5.99
C ALA A 20 7.15 -3.78 6.37
N ARG A 21 6.24 -3.77 7.36
CA ARG A 21 5.62 -2.52 7.84
C ARG A 21 6.61 -1.58 8.52
N ARG A 22 7.63 -2.11 9.20
CA ARG A 22 8.74 -1.30 9.75
C ARG A 22 9.59 -0.71 8.62
N ILE A 23 10.00 -1.52 7.65
CA ILE A 23 10.79 -1.06 6.50
C ILE A 23 10.05 0.03 5.72
N LEU A 24 8.76 -0.16 5.45
CA LEU A 24 7.95 0.88 4.81
C LEU A 24 7.89 2.15 5.66
N ARG A 25 7.68 2.04 6.97
CA ARG A 25 7.67 3.21 7.85
C ARG A 25 8.95 4.02 7.71
N ASP A 26 10.10 3.36 7.78
CA ASP A 26 11.41 4.01 7.68
C ASP A 26 11.60 4.66 6.30
N LEU A 27 11.17 3.99 5.23
CA LEU A 27 11.16 4.55 3.88
C LEU A 27 10.29 5.82 3.78
N PHE A 28 9.10 5.83 4.39
CA PHE A 28 8.22 7.00 4.39
C PHE A 28 8.75 8.17 5.22
N HIS A 29 9.72 7.93 6.13
CA HIS A 29 10.43 8.97 6.88
C HIS A 29 11.67 9.50 6.16
N GLN A 30 11.98 9.00 4.96
CA GLN A 30 13.15 9.41 4.17
C GLN A 30 12.69 10.15 2.89
N PRO A 31 12.54 11.49 2.92
CA PRO A 31 12.03 12.28 1.80
C PRO A 31 12.78 12.05 0.48
N ASP A 32 14.10 11.88 0.53
CA ASP A 32 14.95 11.65 -0.64
C ASP A 32 14.60 10.36 -1.40
N ARG A 33 14.09 9.36 -0.69
CA ARG A 33 13.63 8.10 -1.28
C ARG A 33 12.26 8.21 -1.93
N LEU A 34 11.45 9.17 -1.50
CA LEU A 34 10.15 9.48 -2.08
C LEU A 34 10.24 10.49 -3.23
N GLN A 35 11.37 11.17 -3.37
CA GLN A 35 11.58 12.18 -4.42
C GLN A 35 11.34 11.58 -5.81
N GLY A 36 10.55 12.31 -6.62
CA GLY A 36 10.12 11.88 -7.95
C GLY A 36 8.88 11.00 -7.96
N THR A 37 8.31 10.69 -6.80
CA THR A 37 7.02 9.99 -6.67
C THR A 37 5.92 10.95 -6.20
N SER A 38 4.66 10.52 -6.30
CA SER A 38 3.53 11.23 -5.70
C SER A 38 3.34 10.89 -4.21
N LEU A 39 4.25 10.12 -3.60
CA LEU A 39 4.18 9.70 -2.21
C LEU A 39 4.64 10.81 -1.26
N LYS A 40 4.02 10.87 -0.08
CA LYS A 40 4.35 11.80 1.00
C LYS A 40 4.41 11.01 2.31
N PRO A 41 5.18 11.46 3.32
CA PRO A 41 5.25 10.79 4.62
C PRO A 41 3.87 10.50 5.22
N VAL A 42 2.93 11.44 5.09
CA VAL A 42 1.54 11.33 5.58
C VAL A 42 0.75 10.18 4.96
N HIS A 43 1.16 9.65 3.79
CA HIS A 43 0.46 8.53 3.16
C HIS A 43 0.72 7.19 3.85
N PHE A 44 1.73 7.08 4.72
CA PHE A 44 2.00 5.85 5.45
C PHE A 44 0.80 5.38 6.28
N GLY A 45 0.02 6.31 6.85
CA GLY A 45 -1.19 5.99 7.60
C GLY A 45 -2.31 5.35 6.76
N ARG A 46 -2.24 5.45 5.44
CA ARG A 46 -3.19 4.90 4.47
C ARG A 46 -2.59 3.78 3.61
N CYS A 47 -1.48 3.22 4.07
CA CYS A 47 -0.68 2.24 3.35
C CYS A 47 -0.99 0.82 3.85
N ASP A 48 -1.41 -0.03 2.91
CA ASP A 48 -1.67 -1.45 3.13
C ASP A 48 -0.70 -2.31 2.35
N ILE A 49 -0.18 -3.35 3.01
CA ILE A 49 0.77 -4.29 2.40
C ILE A 49 0.00 -5.34 1.62
N VAL A 50 0.18 -5.38 0.31
CA VAL A 50 -0.45 -6.36 -0.58
C VAL A 50 0.37 -7.64 -0.57
N GLU A 51 1.68 -7.54 -0.79
CA GLU A 51 2.57 -8.68 -0.96
C GLU A 51 3.94 -8.38 -0.36
N VAL A 52 4.59 -9.43 0.15
CA VAL A 52 5.97 -9.38 0.64
C VAL A 52 6.71 -10.53 -0.01
N GLU A 53 7.68 -10.22 -0.84
CA GLU A 53 8.61 -11.21 -1.39
C GLU A 53 9.79 -11.35 -0.44
N GLU A 54 10.15 -12.58 -0.12
CA GLU A 54 11.26 -12.91 0.76
C GLU A 54 12.23 -13.89 0.11
N SER A 55 13.48 -13.87 0.57
CA SER A 55 14.47 -14.88 0.26
C SER A 55 15.41 -15.04 1.44
N ALA A 56 15.68 -16.28 1.85
CA ALA A 56 16.53 -16.59 3.00
C ALA A 56 16.13 -15.78 4.27
N ASP A 57 14.83 -15.67 4.53
CA ASP A 57 14.22 -14.89 5.62
C ASP A 57 14.50 -13.37 5.59
N GLU A 58 14.99 -12.84 4.47
CA GLU A 58 15.10 -11.42 4.21
C GLU A 58 14.00 -10.95 3.27
N VAL A 59 13.38 -9.80 3.61
CA VAL A 59 12.44 -9.14 2.69
C VAL A 59 13.24 -8.64 1.50
N ARG A 60 12.80 -8.95 0.28
CA ARG A 60 13.41 -8.51 -0.99
C ARG A 60 12.60 -7.42 -1.68
N SER A 61 11.29 -7.58 -1.69
CA SER A 61 10.38 -6.59 -2.24
C SER A 61 9.12 -6.47 -1.40
N ILE A 62 8.53 -5.28 -1.40
CA ILE A 62 7.27 -5.01 -0.74
C ILE A 62 6.34 -4.36 -1.76
N THR A 63 5.22 -5.02 -2.03
CA THR A 63 4.11 -4.42 -2.78
C THR A 63 3.11 -3.87 -1.78
N PHE A 64 2.81 -2.58 -1.90
CA PHE A 64 1.86 -1.89 -1.05
C PHE A 64 0.91 -1.04 -1.87
N GLU A 65 -0.23 -0.73 -1.28
CA GLU A 65 -1.22 0.15 -1.89
C GLU A 65 -1.56 1.33 -0.99
N ILE A 66 -1.91 2.45 -1.62
CA ILE A 66 -2.40 3.63 -0.94
C ILE A 66 -3.74 4.01 -1.53
N LEU A 67 -4.72 4.14 -0.65
CA LEU A 67 -6.02 4.68 -1.01
C LEU A 67 -5.91 6.17 -1.32
N ARG A 68 -6.28 6.52 -2.55
CA ARG A 68 -6.45 7.89 -3.01
C ARG A 68 -7.90 8.14 -3.34
N HIS A 69 -8.35 9.34 -2.97
CA HIS A 69 -9.53 9.96 -3.53
C HIS A 69 -9.02 10.97 -4.56
N PRO A 70 -8.97 10.64 -5.87
CA PRO A 70 -8.91 11.66 -6.90
C PRO A 70 -9.91 12.78 -6.61
N ARG A 71 -9.45 14.03 -6.81
CA ARG A 71 -10.34 15.20 -6.74
C ARG A 71 -11.53 14.97 -7.69
N PRO A 72 -12.75 15.39 -7.32
CA PRO A 72 -13.91 15.24 -8.19
C PRO A 72 -13.62 15.86 -9.55
N HIS A 73 -14.06 15.20 -10.62
CA HIS A 73 -13.88 15.71 -11.97
C HIS A 73 -14.66 17.04 -12.10
N PRO A 74 -14.14 18.09 -12.77
CA PRO A 74 -14.79 19.40 -12.79
C PRO A 74 -16.25 19.39 -13.30
N PHE A 75 -16.60 18.37 -14.10
CA PHE A 75 -17.90 18.21 -14.74
C PHE A 75 -18.75 17.07 -14.16
N SER A 76 -18.28 16.41 -13.10
CA SER A 76 -19.00 15.30 -12.46
C SER A 76 -18.69 15.25 -10.96
N ARG A 77 -19.74 15.18 -10.13
CA ARG A 77 -19.62 14.99 -8.66
C ARG A 77 -19.21 13.57 -8.27
N GLN A 78 -18.76 12.74 -9.22
CA GLN A 78 -18.31 11.38 -8.97
C GLN A 78 -16.97 11.38 -8.24
N TYR A 79 -16.91 10.63 -7.14
CA TYR A 79 -15.68 10.37 -6.39
C TYR A 79 -15.24 8.95 -6.71
N HIS A 80 -14.11 8.81 -7.38
CA HIS A 80 -13.51 7.50 -7.58
C HIS A 80 -12.61 7.19 -6.39
N LEU A 81 -12.77 6.03 -5.78
CA LEU A 81 -11.82 5.50 -4.83
C LEU A 81 -10.79 4.68 -5.60
N VAL A 82 -9.51 5.05 -5.52
CA VAL A 82 -8.44 4.38 -6.27
C VAL A 82 -7.38 3.89 -5.30
N ALA A 83 -7.12 2.59 -5.32
CA ALA A 83 -5.94 2.02 -4.67
C ALA A 83 -4.76 2.12 -5.66
N GLU A 84 -3.79 2.98 -5.39
CA GLU A 84 -2.55 3.01 -6.17
C GLU A 84 -1.57 1.97 -5.63
N ARG A 85 -1.08 1.08 -6.49
CA ARG A 85 -0.10 0.05 -6.11
C ARG A 85 1.33 0.47 -6.43
N TRP A 86 2.20 0.17 -5.49
CA TRP A 86 3.60 0.49 -5.51
C TRP A 86 4.40 -0.76 -5.15
N ILE A 87 5.53 -0.95 -5.81
CA ILE A 87 6.54 -1.93 -5.43
C ILE A 87 7.81 -1.19 -5.02
N VAL A 88 8.48 -1.68 -3.99
CA VAL A 88 9.82 -1.24 -3.63
C VAL A 88 10.74 -2.43 -3.43
N LEU A 89 11.89 -2.39 -4.09
CA LEU A 89 13.00 -3.30 -3.82
C LEU A 89 13.77 -2.80 -2.61
N VAL A 90 14.03 -3.69 -1.65
CA VAL A 90 14.73 -3.34 -0.41
C VAL A 90 16.18 -3.87 -0.45
N PRO A 91 17.10 -3.28 0.32
CA PRO A 91 16.91 -2.18 1.27
C PRO A 91 16.91 -0.78 0.64
N HIS A 92 17.39 -0.60 -0.60
CA HIS A 92 17.73 0.74 -1.12
C HIS A 92 16.89 1.26 -2.30
N GLY A 93 15.95 0.48 -2.84
CA GLY A 93 15.15 0.88 -4.00
C GLY A 93 14.21 2.06 -3.71
N LYS A 94 13.83 2.78 -4.78
CA LYS A 94 12.75 3.78 -4.69
C LYS A 94 11.42 3.11 -5.00
N PRO A 95 10.30 3.58 -4.40
CA PRO A 95 8.98 3.09 -4.78
C PRO A 95 8.70 3.35 -6.26
N GLN A 96 8.24 2.32 -6.96
CA GLN A 96 7.81 2.39 -8.34
C GLN A 96 6.33 2.06 -8.42
N ARG A 97 5.57 2.85 -9.17
CA ARG A 97 4.15 2.58 -9.39
C ARG A 97 4.02 1.35 -10.27
N CYS A 98 3.34 0.31 -9.79
CA CYS A 98 3.14 -0.95 -10.50
C CYS A 98 1.67 -1.22 -10.87
N GLY A 99 0.76 -0.31 -10.53
CA GLY A 99 -0.62 -0.39 -10.98
C GLY A 99 -1.57 0.51 -10.20
N SER A 100 -2.85 0.34 -10.46
CA SER A 100 -3.93 0.90 -9.65
C SER A 100 -5.23 0.15 -9.87
N VAL A 101 -6.09 0.12 -8.84
CA VAL A 101 -7.42 -0.46 -8.92
C VAL A 101 -8.44 0.62 -8.62
N ASN A 102 -9.43 0.80 -9.51
CA ASN A 102 -10.58 1.66 -9.26
C ASN A 102 -11.61 0.87 -8.44
N LEU A 103 -11.67 1.13 -7.14
CA LEU A 103 -12.53 0.44 -6.19
C LEU A 103 -14.01 0.82 -6.38
N SER A 104 -14.31 2.04 -6.84
CA SER A 104 -15.69 2.45 -7.14
C SER A 104 -16.28 1.60 -8.28
N ARG A 105 -15.51 1.33 -9.33
CA ARG A 105 -15.97 0.44 -10.41
C ARG A 105 -16.23 -0.99 -9.93
N LEU A 106 -15.47 -1.49 -8.96
CA LEU A 106 -15.66 -2.83 -8.39
C LEU A 106 -16.90 -2.93 -7.49
N GLN A 107 -17.35 -1.82 -6.91
CA GLN A 107 -18.57 -1.75 -6.09
C GLN A 107 -19.84 -1.46 -6.92
N GLY A 108 -19.73 -1.39 -8.25
CA GLY A 108 -20.89 -1.21 -9.14
C GLY A 108 -21.44 0.22 -9.22
N GLY A 109 -20.71 1.21 -8.69
CA GLY A 109 -21.13 2.61 -8.73
C GLY A 109 -20.05 3.57 -8.24
N ASP A 110 -20.14 4.84 -8.65
CA ASP A 110 -19.28 5.87 -8.10
C ASP A 110 -19.60 6.09 -6.62
N GLY A 111 -18.58 6.20 -5.78
CA GLY A 111 -18.78 6.44 -4.36
C GLY A 111 -19.42 7.81 -4.16
N GLU A 112 -20.30 7.93 -3.16
CA GLU A 112 -20.76 9.24 -2.73
C GLU A 112 -19.57 10.08 -2.25
N PRO A 113 -19.60 11.42 -2.43
CA PRO A 113 -18.67 12.31 -1.76
C PRO A 113 -18.53 11.90 -0.30
N PRO A 114 -17.32 11.72 0.25
CA PRO A 114 -17.19 11.86 1.69
C PRO A 114 -17.70 13.27 2.00
N GLY A 115 -18.83 13.35 2.71
CA GLY A 115 -19.37 14.60 3.22
C GLY A 115 -18.22 15.38 3.82
N SER A 116 -18.14 16.66 3.42
CA SER A 116 -17.18 17.66 3.86
C SER A 116 -16.66 17.36 5.27
N PHE A 117 -15.40 16.95 5.38
CA PHE A 117 -14.69 17.00 6.66
C PHE A 117 -13.94 18.34 6.73
N PRO A 118 -13.91 18.96 7.94
CA PRO A 118 -13.56 20.36 8.17
C PRO A 118 -12.14 20.74 7.78
#